data_AF-A0A2T8IFW6-F1
#
_entry.id   AF-A0A2T8IFW6-F1
#
_cell.length_a   1.000
_cell.length_b   1.000
_cell.length_c   1.000
_cell.angle_alpha   90.00
_cell.angle_beta   90.00
_cell.angle_gamma   90.00
#
_symmetry.space_group_name_H-M   'P 1'
#
loop_
_entity.id
_entity.type
_entity.pdbx_description
1 polymer ?
#
loop_
_entity_poly.entity_id
_entity_poly.type
_entity_poly.pdbx_seq_one_letter_code
_entity_poly.pdbx_strand_id
1 'polypeptide(L)'
;MSPALTSRVMATVEGQRAMLLLLLLVLAHMSLTGSSPPPDPVACTDGASNCTVTNAYASFPDRRTCHAARAAYPRSEQELVAAVAAAVAAKRKVRVATRYSHSFTKLVCPGGSTGAIISTRWLNRTVRVDAGKRLITVESGVVLRDLIRAAAAAGLSLPYTPYWYGLTVGGLLATGAHGSSLWGKGGAVHESVVALRIVTPAPASQGFATVRELGTGHPDLNAAKVSLGVLGVISQVTLSLQPLFKRSLSFVKRDESDLAAQVAAWGYLHEFGDITWLPEEGKVIYREDDRVDASSPGNGLNDNLGFRPFSASSLVAQRIQDERLEKNGTDTARCSATRFSAAYLFSQAYGLTNDGVNFTGYPVVGYQHRMQASGTCLDTKDDGLQTVCYWDPRIRGPFFYNTGFSIPLSRAPAFVADLKRLRDLNPQAFCVLGTSGVLMRYVRASTAYLGKPVDSVAVDIDYYRSHASGTPRAHADMIDEIEQMALHKYGGVPHWGKNRNFAFHGAIAKFPKASEFLKVKHRYDPEGTFSSEWSDQVLGIKGSANILEKGCAMEGLCVCSDDSHCAPEKGYRCRPGKVYTEARVCAR
;
A
#
# COMPACT_ATOMS: atom_id res chain seq x y z
N MET A 1 50.26 -32.64 -44.43
CA MET A 1 49.09 -32.22 -43.62
C MET A 1 49.36 -30.81 -43.12
N SER A 2 48.61 -29.84 -43.63
CA SER A 2 48.99 -28.42 -43.54
C SER A 2 48.60 -27.79 -42.19
N PRO A 3 49.50 -27.01 -41.52
CA PRO A 3 49.27 -26.39 -40.21
C PRO A 3 48.12 -25.36 -40.18
N ALA A 4 47.60 -24.97 -41.34
CA ALA A 4 46.45 -24.09 -41.47
C ALA A 4 45.11 -24.74 -41.06
N LEU A 5 45.00 -26.08 -41.13
CA LEU A 5 43.76 -26.78 -40.76
C LEU A 5 43.61 -26.89 -39.24
N THR A 6 44.71 -27.11 -38.51
CA THR A 6 44.75 -27.21 -37.04
C THR A 6 44.45 -25.89 -36.35
N SER A 7 44.92 -24.76 -36.90
CA SER A 7 44.65 -23.41 -36.37
C SER A 7 43.16 -23.03 -36.47
N ARG A 8 42.50 -23.36 -37.58
CA ARG A 8 41.05 -23.10 -37.75
C ARG A 8 40.17 -23.94 -36.83
N VAL A 9 40.58 -25.17 -36.51
CA VAL A 9 39.85 -26.07 -35.60
C VAL A 9 40.02 -25.65 -34.14
N MET A 10 41.18 -25.14 -33.72
CA MET A 10 41.36 -24.61 -32.37
C MET A 10 40.54 -23.33 -32.12
N ALA A 11 40.50 -22.42 -33.09
CA ALA A 11 39.73 -21.16 -32.96
C ALA A 11 38.21 -21.38 -32.88
N THR A 12 37.67 -22.40 -33.57
CA THR A 12 36.25 -22.76 -33.48
C THR A 12 35.90 -23.44 -32.16
N VAL A 13 36.81 -24.24 -31.60
CA VAL A 13 36.61 -24.90 -30.29
C VAL A 13 36.69 -23.88 -29.14
N GLU A 14 37.59 -22.89 -29.21
CA GLU A 14 37.66 -21.78 -28.23
C GLU A 14 36.43 -20.87 -28.32
N GLY A 15 35.96 -20.55 -29.52
CA GLY A 15 34.72 -19.77 -29.72
C GLY A 15 33.46 -20.50 -29.22
N GLN A 16 33.38 -21.81 -29.41
CA GLN A 16 32.28 -22.63 -28.87
C GLN A 16 32.33 -22.74 -27.35
N ARG A 17 33.53 -22.85 -26.73
CA ARG A 17 33.68 -22.81 -25.27
C ARG A 17 33.31 -21.47 -24.68
N ALA A 18 33.71 -20.36 -25.30
CA ALA A 18 33.34 -19.01 -24.87
C ALA A 18 31.83 -18.78 -24.97
N MET A 19 31.18 -19.25 -26.04
CA MET A 19 29.73 -19.14 -26.21
C MET A 19 28.96 -20.04 -25.24
N LEU A 20 29.47 -21.24 -24.91
CA LEU A 20 28.89 -22.12 -23.89
C LEU A 20 29.06 -21.55 -22.47
N LEU A 21 30.20 -20.94 -22.15
CA LEU A 21 30.42 -20.21 -20.90
C LEU A 21 29.50 -18.99 -20.79
N LEU A 22 29.29 -18.25 -21.88
CA LEU A 22 28.35 -17.13 -21.92
C LEU A 22 26.91 -17.62 -21.76
N LEU A 23 26.52 -18.72 -22.40
CA LEU A 23 25.21 -19.35 -22.22
C LEU A 23 25.02 -19.87 -20.80
N LEU A 24 26.04 -20.49 -20.19
CA LEU A 24 26.00 -20.97 -18.81
C LEU A 24 25.95 -19.81 -17.82
N LEU A 25 26.64 -18.69 -18.09
CA LEU A 25 26.52 -17.45 -17.30
C LEU A 25 25.14 -16.83 -17.45
N VAL A 26 24.59 -16.75 -18.66
CA VAL A 26 23.23 -16.25 -18.91
C VAL A 26 22.19 -17.17 -18.27
N LEU A 27 22.35 -18.49 -18.36
CA LEU A 27 21.47 -19.48 -17.70
C LEU A 27 21.60 -19.44 -16.17
N ALA A 28 22.81 -19.20 -15.64
CA ALA A 28 23.05 -18.96 -14.21
C ALA A 28 22.46 -17.60 -13.74
N HIS A 29 22.39 -16.60 -14.62
CA HIS A 29 21.70 -15.33 -14.35
C HIS A 29 20.18 -15.42 -14.55
N MET A 30 19.70 -16.38 -15.34
CA MET A 30 18.28 -16.70 -15.53
C MET A 30 17.71 -17.60 -14.43
N SER A 31 18.53 -18.02 -13.47
CA SER A 31 18.13 -18.88 -12.36
C SER A 31 18.40 -18.26 -10.98
N LEU A 32 18.18 -16.95 -10.85
CA LEU A 32 17.88 -16.35 -9.54
C LEU A 32 16.46 -16.76 -9.14
N THR A 33 16.31 -18.00 -8.66
CA THR A 33 15.03 -18.59 -8.23
C THR A 33 14.68 -18.27 -6.77
N GLY A 34 15.38 -17.29 -6.18
CA GLY A 34 15.24 -16.84 -4.80
C GLY A 34 14.67 -15.44 -4.69
N SER A 35 14.40 -15.01 -3.46
CA SER A 35 14.10 -13.62 -3.07
C SER A 35 14.15 -13.56 -1.56
N SER A 36 15.01 -12.71 -1.02
CA SER A 36 15.04 -12.43 0.40
C SER A 36 13.77 -11.65 0.78
N PRO A 37 12.82 -12.27 1.49
CA PRO A 37 11.61 -11.58 1.91
C PRO A 37 11.99 -10.48 2.90
N PRO A 38 11.22 -9.38 3.00
CA PRO A 38 11.53 -8.28 3.89
C PRO A 38 11.69 -8.73 5.35
N PRO A 39 12.56 -8.04 6.12
CA PRO A 39 12.81 -8.43 7.51
C PRO A 39 11.56 -8.25 8.38
N ASP A 40 11.60 -8.82 9.59
CA ASP A 40 10.55 -8.53 10.56
C ASP A 40 10.59 -7.04 10.94
N PRO A 41 9.44 -6.35 10.98
CA PRO A 41 9.42 -4.93 11.33
C PRO A 41 9.75 -4.66 12.80
N VAL A 42 9.72 -5.67 13.67
CA VAL A 42 10.04 -5.56 15.10
C VAL A 42 11.40 -6.21 15.36
N ALA A 43 12.39 -5.41 15.76
CA ALA A 43 13.71 -5.89 16.16
C ALA A 43 13.95 -5.57 17.64
N CYS A 44 14.36 -6.56 18.43
CA CYS A 44 14.63 -6.42 19.87
C CYS A 44 16.08 -6.85 20.15
N THR A 45 16.73 -6.17 21.09
CA THR A 45 18.17 -6.39 21.39
C THR A 45 18.40 -7.25 22.63
N ASP A 46 17.41 -7.39 23.50
CA ASP A 46 17.47 -8.22 24.72
C ASP A 46 16.26 -9.15 24.77
N GLY A 47 16.33 -10.24 23.99
CA GLY A 47 15.22 -11.18 23.81
C GLY A 47 13.97 -10.48 23.26
N ALA A 48 12.98 -10.25 24.11
CA ALA A 48 11.73 -9.56 23.77
C ALA A 48 11.68 -8.11 24.31
N SER A 49 12.80 -7.56 24.78
CA SER A 49 12.94 -6.22 25.36
C SER A 49 13.81 -5.30 24.50
N ASN A 50 13.70 -4.00 24.75
CA ASN A 50 14.41 -2.93 24.04
C ASN A 50 14.28 -3.06 22.51
N CYS A 51 13.05 -2.80 22.04
CA CYS A 51 12.65 -3.06 20.68
C CYS A 51 12.52 -1.77 19.87
N THR A 52 12.83 -1.87 18.58
CA THR A 52 12.52 -0.88 17.56
C THR A 52 11.48 -1.44 16.60
N VAL A 53 10.64 -0.56 16.07
CA VAL A 53 9.67 -0.87 15.02
C VAL A 53 9.81 0.10 13.87
N THR A 54 9.80 -0.44 12.65
CA THR A 54 9.75 0.35 11.41
C THR A 54 8.60 -0.10 10.51
N ASN A 55 8.25 0.73 9.53
CA ASN A 55 7.45 0.26 8.40
C ASN A 55 8.30 -0.53 7.39
N ALA A 56 7.66 -1.01 6.33
CA ALA A 56 8.31 -1.77 5.24
C ALA A 56 9.47 -1.03 4.55
N TYR A 57 9.55 0.30 4.71
CA TYR A 57 10.54 1.18 4.09
C TYR A 57 11.64 1.61 5.08
N ALA A 58 11.66 1.02 6.28
CA ALA A 58 12.49 1.43 7.42
C ALA A 58 12.37 2.91 7.84
N SER A 59 11.33 3.62 7.40
CA SER A 59 11.22 5.07 7.61
C SER A 59 9.77 5.54 7.60
N PHE A 60 9.33 6.08 8.74
CA PHE A 60 8.06 6.80 8.87
C PHE A 60 8.14 8.20 8.22
N PRO A 61 7.02 8.95 8.09
CA PRO A 61 7.03 10.26 7.45
C PRO A 61 8.00 11.25 8.11
N ASP A 62 8.12 11.22 9.44
CA ASP A 62 9.05 12.05 10.21
C ASP A 62 10.47 11.49 10.31
N ARG A 63 10.77 10.39 9.59
CA ARG A 63 12.07 9.68 9.59
C ARG A 63 12.49 9.12 10.95
N ARG A 64 11.61 9.15 11.97
CA ARG A 64 11.93 8.67 13.32
C ARG A 64 11.52 7.21 13.48
N THR A 65 12.46 6.37 13.89
CA THR A 65 12.19 5.00 14.32
C THR A 65 11.31 4.98 15.57
N CYS A 66 10.40 4.01 15.64
CA CYS A 66 9.55 3.86 16.81
C CYS A 66 10.21 2.89 17.80
N HIS A 67 10.20 3.26 19.08
CA HIS A 67 10.76 2.44 20.15
C HIS A 67 9.64 1.81 20.97
N ALA A 68 9.95 0.68 21.60
CA ALA A 68 9.09 0.01 22.56
C ALA A 68 9.96 -0.69 23.62
N ALA A 69 9.46 -0.73 24.85
CA ALA A 69 10.12 -1.41 25.95
C ALA A 69 10.20 -2.92 25.68
N ARG A 70 9.17 -3.48 25.04
CA ARG A 70 9.09 -4.91 24.75
C ARG A 70 8.13 -5.26 23.62
N ALA A 71 8.25 -6.49 23.12
CA ALA A 71 7.34 -7.10 22.15
C ALA A 71 6.79 -8.44 22.66
N ALA A 72 5.53 -8.74 22.34
CA ALA A 72 4.90 -10.04 22.54
C ALA A 72 4.56 -10.67 21.19
N TYR A 73 4.66 -12.00 21.11
CA TYR A 73 4.50 -12.77 19.87
C TYR A 73 3.51 -13.93 20.07
N PRO A 74 2.22 -13.64 20.35
CA PRO A 74 1.24 -14.67 20.61
C PRO A 74 1.08 -15.62 19.41
N ARG A 75 0.88 -16.90 19.70
CA ARG A 75 0.59 -17.98 18.73
C ARG A 75 -0.85 -18.50 18.81
N SER A 76 -1.61 -18.02 19.79
CA SER A 76 -2.99 -18.40 20.05
C SER A 76 -3.78 -17.21 20.58
N GLU A 77 -5.11 -17.29 20.55
CA GLU A 77 -5.97 -16.27 21.14
C GLU A 77 -5.76 -16.16 22.66
N GLN A 78 -5.48 -17.28 23.33
CA GLN A 78 -5.18 -17.31 24.76
C GLN A 78 -3.89 -16.57 25.09
N GLU A 79 -2.82 -16.79 24.33
CA GLU A 79 -1.57 -16.02 24.47
C GLU A 79 -1.78 -14.53 24.16
N LEU A 80 -2.65 -14.21 23.19
CA LEU A 80 -3.00 -12.83 22.88
C LEU A 80 -3.74 -12.16 24.05
N VAL A 81 -4.72 -12.84 24.65
CA VAL A 81 -5.42 -12.37 25.86
C VAL A 81 -4.42 -12.12 26.98
N ALA A 82 -3.50 -13.07 27.23
CA ALA A 82 -2.47 -12.92 28.25
C ALA A 82 -1.54 -11.72 27.97
N ALA A 83 -1.15 -11.49 26.71
CA ALA A 83 -0.32 -10.35 26.32
C ALA A 83 -1.03 -9.00 26.54
N VAL A 84 -2.31 -8.90 26.19
CA VAL A 84 -3.12 -7.70 26.44
C VAL A 84 -3.32 -7.48 27.95
N ALA A 85 -3.68 -8.53 28.68
CA ALA A 85 -3.88 -8.48 30.13
C ALA A 85 -2.60 -7.99 30.86
N ALA A 86 -1.44 -8.53 30.50
CA ALA A 86 -0.16 -8.12 31.07
C ALA A 86 0.17 -6.64 30.81
N ALA A 87 -0.15 -6.14 29.62
CA ALA A 87 0.08 -4.74 29.29
C ALA A 87 -0.89 -3.80 30.02
N VAL A 88 -2.17 -4.16 30.11
CA VAL A 88 -3.20 -3.40 30.84
C VAL A 88 -2.87 -3.37 32.34
N ALA A 89 -2.53 -4.51 32.94
CA ALA A 89 -2.11 -4.59 34.35
C ALA A 89 -0.89 -3.72 34.64
N ALA A 90 0.05 -3.63 33.70
CA ALA A 90 1.23 -2.78 33.79
C ALA A 90 0.99 -1.32 33.37
N LYS A 91 -0.25 -0.91 33.06
CA LYS A 91 -0.63 0.42 32.56
C LYS A 91 0.22 0.88 31.37
N ARG A 92 0.57 -0.04 30.49
CA ARG A 92 1.48 0.18 29.36
C ARG A 92 0.69 0.39 28.07
N LYS A 93 1.06 1.41 27.29
CA LYS A 93 0.51 1.63 25.95
C LYS A 93 0.93 0.50 25.02
N VAL A 94 0.04 0.04 24.15
CA VAL A 94 0.22 -1.10 23.25
C VAL A 94 -0.14 -0.72 21.84
N ARG A 95 0.68 -1.14 20.87
CA ARG A 95 0.29 -1.12 19.45
C ARG A 95 0.57 -2.46 18.79
N VAL A 96 -0.13 -2.70 17.68
CA VAL A 96 -0.11 -3.99 16.98
C VAL A 96 0.79 -3.88 15.76
N ALA A 97 1.80 -4.76 15.67
CA ALA A 97 2.65 -4.87 14.49
C ALA A 97 2.17 -6.02 13.60
N THR A 98 1.88 -5.72 12.34
CA THR A 98 1.56 -6.73 11.33
C THR A 98 2.83 -7.27 10.69
N ARG A 99 2.77 -8.48 10.14
CA ARG A 99 3.83 -8.99 9.25
C ARG A 99 4.07 -7.98 8.13
N TYR A 100 5.34 -7.60 7.92
CA TYR A 100 5.85 -6.59 6.97
C TYR A 100 5.53 -5.10 7.24
N SER A 101 4.63 -4.74 8.18
CA SER A 101 4.31 -3.34 8.54
C SER A 101 4.24 -2.34 7.35
N HIS A 102 3.45 -2.66 6.33
CA HIS A 102 3.45 -1.94 5.04
C HIS A 102 2.67 -0.61 5.03
N SER A 103 2.16 -0.17 6.17
CA SER A 103 1.60 1.18 6.28
C SER A 103 2.71 2.21 6.39
N PHE A 104 2.61 3.29 5.62
CA PHE A 104 3.52 4.44 5.72
C PHE A 104 3.37 5.16 7.06
N THR A 105 2.16 5.22 7.60
CA THR A 105 1.81 5.96 8.83
C THR A 105 2.34 5.33 10.11
N LYS A 106 2.46 6.14 11.17
CA LYS A 106 2.96 5.73 12.51
C LYS A 106 1.94 4.95 13.35
N LEU A 107 0.99 4.27 12.72
CA LEU A 107 -0.03 3.46 13.40
C LEU A 107 0.58 2.42 14.34
N VAL A 108 1.74 1.85 14.03
CA VAL A 108 2.37 0.82 14.88
C VAL A 108 3.14 1.39 16.07
N CYS A 109 3.32 2.71 16.16
CA CYS A 109 4.19 3.34 17.14
C CYS A 109 3.47 3.55 18.48
N PRO A 110 3.94 2.95 19.59
CA PRO A 110 3.23 2.98 20.88
C PRO A 110 3.43 4.25 21.70
N GLY A 111 4.18 5.24 21.18
CA GLY A 111 4.34 6.55 21.81
C GLY A 111 5.39 6.57 22.93
N GLY A 112 6.66 6.38 22.56
CA GLY A 112 7.80 6.45 23.49
C GLY A 112 8.43 5.09 23.80
N SER A 113 9.53 5.10 24.58
CA SER A 113 10.32 3.89 24.90
C SER A 113 9.67 2.98 25.94
N THR A 114 8.59 3.41 26.59
CA THR A 114 7.92 2.64 27.64
C THR A 114 6.80 1.76 27.13
N GLY A 115 6.32 1.95 25.89
CA GLY A 115 5.22 1.18 25.29
C GLY A 115 5.57 -0.28 24.98
N ALA A 116 4.58 -1.07 24.56
CA ALA A 116 4.75 -2.45 24.10
C ALA A 116 4.18 -2.65 22.70
N ILE A 117 4.70 -3.68 22.02
CA ILE A 117 4.22 -4.16 20.73
C ILE A 117 3.62 -5.54 20.89
N ILE A 118 2.49 -5.79 20.25
CA ILE A 118 1.98 -7.14 20.02
C ILE A 118 2.14 -7.44 18.52
N SER A 119 3.04 -8.36 18.18
CA SER A 119 3.24 -8.81 16.80
C SER A 119 2.28 -9.93 16.46
N THR A 120 1.50 -9.78 15.40
CA THR A 120 0.56 -10.82 14.94
C THR A 120 1.23 -11.86 14.03
N ARG A 121 2.55 -11.83 13.86
CA ARG A 121 3.27 -12.67 12.88
C ARG A 121 3.00 -14.17 12.99
N TRP A 122 2.69 -14.66 14.20
CA TRP A 122 2.40 -16.07 14.49
C TRP A 122 0.92 -16.37 14.74
N LEU A 123 0.04 -15.36 14.73
CA LEU A 123 -1.40 -15.52 14.68
C LEU A 123 -1.84 -15.64 13.21
N ASN A 124 -1.37 -16.67 12.53
CA ASN A 124 -1.45 -16.77 11.07
C ASN A 124 -2.11 -18.07 10.57
N ARG A 125 -3.03 -18.64 11.35
CA ARG A 125 -3.75 -19.87 10.98
C ARG A 125 -5.06 -19.57 10.23
N THR A 126 -5.36 -20.41 9.25
CA THR A 126 -6.73 -20.59 8.75
C THR A 126 -7.49 -21.45 9.75
N VAL A 127 -8.45 -20.86 10.45
CA VAL A 127 -9.19 -21.49 11.55
C VAL A 127 -10.26 -22.44 11.01
N ARG A 128 -11.01 -22.01 10.00
CA ARG A 128 -12.10 -22.80 9.40
C ARG A 128 -12.41 -22.32 7.99
N VAL A 129 -12.69 -23.25 7.08
CA VAL A 129 -13.32 -22.96 5.79
C VAL A 129 -14.63 -23.73 5.70
N ASP A 130 -15.73 -23.03 5.47
CA ASP A 130 -17.06 -23.61 5.32
C ASP A 130 -17.56 -23.34 3.90
N ALA A 131 -17.32 -24.28 2.99
CA ALA A 131 -17.64 -24.14 1.57
C ALA A 131 -19.16 -23.99 1.33
N GLY A 132 -19.97 -24.73 2.10
CA GLY A 132 -21.44 -24.68 2.00
C GLY A 132 -22.00 -23.32 2.38
N LYS A 133 -21.47 -22.68 3.44
CA LYS A 133 -21.85 -21.32 3.86
C LYS A 133 -21.07 -20.21 3.15
N ARG A 134 -20.05 -20.57 2.36
CA ARG A 134 -19.10 -19.65 1.71
C ARG A 134 -18.43 -18.71 2.71
N LEU A 135 -17.99 -19.27 3.83
CA LEU A 135 -17.31 -18.53 4.89
C LEU A 135 -15.89 -19.03 5.09
N ILE A 136 -14.98 -18.12 5.40
CA ILE A 136 -13.63 -18.45 5.86
C ILE A 136 -13.34 -17.68 7.14
N THR A 137 -12.86 -18.37 8.17
CA THR A 137 -12.37 -17.78 9.41
C THR A 137 -10.85 -17.93 9.46
N VAL A 138 -10.15 -16.83 9.66
CA VAL A 138 -8.68 -16.75 9.74
C VAL A 138 -8.23 -15.92 10.92
N GLU A 139 -7.04 -16.19 11.44
CA GLU A 139 -6.38 -15.30 12.39
C GLU A 139 -5.88 -14.01 11.70
N SER A 140 -5.80 -12.91 12.45
CA SER A 140 -5.52 -11.58 11.87
C SER A 140 -4.12 -11.41 11.26
N GLY A 141 -3.17 -12.29 11.60
CA GLY A 141 -1.83 -12.34 11.03
C GLY A 141 -1.70 -13.11 9.73
N VAL A 142 -2.76 -13.80 9.26
CA VAL A 142 -2.78 -14.43 7.93
C VAL A 142 -2.52 -13.35 6.87
N VAL A 143 -1.58 -13.60 5.97
CA VAL A 143 -1.33 -12.72 4.81
C VAL A 143 -2.33 -13.02 3.70
N LEU A 144 -2.68 -11.98 2.93
CA LEU A 144 -3.67 -12.06 1.87
C LEU A 144 -3.38 -13.17 0.86
N ARG A 145 -2.11 -13.42 0.54
CA ARG A 145 -1.69 -14.55 -0.30
C ARG A 145 -2.23 -15.89 0.20
N ASP A 146 -2.07 -16.16 1.49
CA ASP A 146 -2.43 -17.44 2.09
C ASP A 146 -3.96 -17.55 2.25
N LEU A 147 -4.64 -16.43 2.53
CA LEU A 147 -6.11 -16.33 2.50
C LEU A 147 -6.66 -16.67 1.10
N ILE A 148 -6.08 -16.10 0.04
CA ILE A 148 -6.49 -16.34 -1.35
C ILE A 148 -6.31 -17.81 -1.71
N ARG A 149 -5.17 -18.41 -1.38
CA ARG A 149 -4.88 -19.82 -1.62
C ARG A 149 -5.85 -20.74 -0.87
N ALA A 150 -6.10 -20.48 0.41
CA ALA A 150 -7.02 -21.27 1.23
C ALA A 150 -8.47 -21.19 0.73
N ALA A 151 -8.94 -20.01 0.32
CA ALA A 151 -10.26 -19.84 -0.29
C ALA A 151 -10.37 -20.62 -1.61
N ALA A 152 -9.38 -20.48 -2.50
CA ALA A 152 -9.37 -21.14 -3.79
C ALA A 152 -9.35 -22.68 -3.68
N ALA A 153 -8.60 -23.22 -2.72
CA ALA A 153 -8.58 -24.67 -2.44
C ALA A 153 -9.95 -25.23 -2.05
N ALA A 154 -10.85 -24.39 -1.52
CA ALA A 154 -12.23 -24.75 -1.20
C ALA A 154 -13.24 -24.39 -2.31
N GLY A 155 -12.77 -24.03 -3.52
CA GLY A 155 -13.62 -23.63 -4.64
C GLY A 155 -14.28 -22.26 -4.44
N LEU A 156 -13.71 -21.40 -3.59
CA LEU A 156 -14.23 -20.07 -3.27
C LEU A 156 -13.23 -18.97 -3.66
N SER A 157 -13.70 -17.73 -3.65
CA SER A 157 -12.88 -16.54 -3.87
C SER A 157 -13.32 -15.39 -2.97
N LEU A 158 -12.33 -14.63 -2.49
CA LEU A 158 -12.58 -13.28 -2.02
C LEU A 158 -12.79 -12.41 -3.27
N PRO A 159 -13.89 -11.63 -3.38
CA PRO A 159 -14.22 -10.97 -4.64
C PRO A 159 -13.32 -9.78 -4.97
N TYR A 160 -12.88 -9.03 -3.96
CA TYR A 160 -12.10 -7.81 -4.17
C TYR A 160 -10.93 -7.75 -3.20
N THR A 161 -9.75 -7.38 -3.71
CA THR A 161 -8.51 -7.28 -2.93
C THR A 161 -7.62 -6.15 -3.43
N PRO A 162 -6.75 -5.59 -2.58
CA PRO A 162 -5.60 -4.83 -3.05
C PRO A 162 -4.69 -5.67 -3.94
N TYR A 163 -3.85 -5.04 -4.75
CA TYR A 163 -3.00 -5.73 -5.73
C TYR A 163 -1.76 -6.39 -5.13
N TRP A 164 -1.30 -5.95 -3.96
CA TRP A 164 -0.19 -6.59 -3.26
C TRP A 164 -0.71 -7.55 -2.18
N TYR A 165 -0.37 -8.84 -2.30
CA TYR A 165 -0.91 -9.87 -1.41
C TYR A 165 -0.13 -10.07 -0.09
N GLY A 166 0.85 -9.22 0.20
CA GLY A 166 1.67 -9.31 1.41
C GLY A 166 1.03 -8.69 2.66
N LEU A 167 -0.14 -8.06 2.52
CA LEU A 167 -0.87 -7.45 3.62
C LEU A 167 -1.50 -8.53 4.53
N THR A 168 -1.41 -8.37 5.85
CA THR A 168 -2.16 -9.24 6.78
C THR A 168 -3.63 -8.87 6.83
N VAL A 169 -4.51 -9.82 7.14
CA VAL A 169 -5.95 -9.56 7.28
C VAL A 169 -6.24 -8.48 8.32
N GLY A 170 -5.55 -8.48 9.45
CA GLY A 170 -5.66 -7.43 10.47
C GLY A 170 -5.25 -6.05 9.92
N GLY A 171 -4.17 -5.98 9.13
CA GLY A 171 -3.73 -4.73 8.50
C GLY A 171 -4.68 -4.22 7.42
N LEU A 172 -5.25 -5.13 6.61
CA LEU A 172 -6.27 -4.83 5.60
C LEU A 172 -7.47 -4.15 6.26
N LEU A 173 -7.99 -4.73 7.35
CA LEU A 173 -9.13 -4.18 8.07
C LEU A 173 -8.77 -2.87 8.78
N ALA A 174 -7.68 -2.86 9.56
CA ALA A 174 -7.29 -1.71 10.37
C ALA A 174 -7.20 -0.41 9.56
N THR A 175 -6.75 -0.48 8.30
CA THR A 175 -6.54 0.70 7.43
C THR A 175 -7.58 0.87 6.33
N GLY A 176 -8.59 -0.01 6.24
CA GLY A 176 -9.64 0.06 5.22
C GLY A 176 -9.12 -0.20 3.80
N ALA A 177 -8.23 -1.19 3.65
CA ALA A 177 -7.64 -1.55 2.38
C ALA A 177 -8.69 -2.07 1.38
N HIS A 178 -8.48 -1.76 0.11
CA HIS A 178 -9.46 -2.03 -0.94
C HIS A 178 -8.80 -2.37 -2.29
N GLY A 179 -9.55 -3.10 -3.12
CA GLY A 179 -9.33 -3.23 -4.56
C GLY A 179 -10.01 -2.10 -5.33
N SER A 180 -10.53 -2.40 -6.51
CA SER A 180 -11.29 -1.48 -7.36
C SER A 180 -12.62 -2.13 -7.74
N SER A 181 -13.76 -1.58 -7.28
CA SER A 181 -15.10 -1.94 -7.75
C SER A 181 -16.21 -1.03 -7.20
N LEU A 182 -17.20 -0.70 -8.02
CA LEU A 182 -18.51 -0.16 -7.60
C LEU A 182 -19.62 -1.22 -7.57
N TRP A 183 -19.31 -2.48 -7.88
CA TRP A 183 -20.29 -3.56 -7.99
C TRP A 183 -20.50 -4.26 -6.65
N GLY A 184 -21.66 -4.89 -6.48
CA GLY A 184 -22.00 -5.61 -5.25
C GLY A 184 -21.79 -4.75 -4.00
N LYS A 185 -20.96 -5.25 -3.06
CA LYS A 185 -20.57 -4.54 -1.83
C LYS A 185 -19.42 -3.54 -2.02
N GLY A 186 -18.86 -3.43 -3.21
CA GLY A 186 -17.72 -2.57 -3.55
C GLY A 186 -16.35 -3.17 -3.23
N GLY A 187 -15.30 -2.47 -3.66
CA GLY A 187 -13.91 -2.95 -3.60
C GLY A 187 -13.27 -3.07 -2.21
N ALA A 188 -13.93 -2.63 -1.14
CA ALA A 188 -13.36 -2.61 0.21
C ALA A 188 -13.42 -3.99 0.89
N VAL A 189 -12.27 -4.50 1.36
CA VAL A 189 -12.17 -5.87 1.90
C VAL A 189 -13.01 -6.03 3.16
N HIS A 190 -13.09 -4.99 4.00
CA HIS A 190 -13.82 -5.02 5.25
C HIS A 190 -15.34 -5.14 5.10
N GLU A 191 -15.90 -4.91 3.91
CA GLU A 191 -17.33 -5.14 3.63
C GLU A 191 -17.68 -6.64 3.47
N SER A 192 -16.68 -7.48 3.26
CA SER A 192 -16.83 -8.94 3.28
C SER A 192 -16.80 -9.52 4.70
N VAL A 193 -16.52 -8.74 5.74
CA VAL A 193 -16.48 -9.21 7.13
C VAL A 193 -17.91 -9.42 7.66
N VAL A 194 -18.19 -10.64 8.11
CA VAL A 194 -19.46 -11.01 8.76
C VAL A 194 -19.32 -11.25 10.26
N ALA A 195 -18.12 -11.58 10.73
CA ALA A 195 -17.83 -11.66 12.16
C ALA A 195 -16.37 -11.34 12.48
N LEU A 196 -16.13 -10.86 13.69
CA LEU A 196 -14.80 -10.62 14.25
C LEU A 196 -14.73 -11.14 15.70
N ARG A 197 -13.54 -11.59 16.09
CA ARG A 197 -13.16 -11.72 17.50
C ARG A 197 -12.07 -10.69 17.78
N ILE A 198 -12.23 -9.90 18.84
CA ILE A 198 -11.28 -8.85 19.22
C ILE A 198 -10.97 -8.91 20.71
N VAL A 199 -9.69 -8.88 21.05
CA VAL A 199 -9.21 -8.82 22.43
C VAL A 199 -9.08 -7.36 22.84
N THR A 200 -9.81 -6.98 23.89
CA THR A 200 -9.86 -5.61 24.41
C THR A 200 -9.43 -5.57 25.87
N PRO A 201 -9.04 -4.41 26.40
CA PRO A 201 -8.87 -4.23 27.84
C PRO A 201 -10.16 -4.56 28.61
N ALA A 202 -10.00 -4.99 29.85
CA ALA A 202 -11.08 -5.25 30.79
C ALA A 202 -10.64 -4.86 32.22
N PRO A 203 -11.58 -4.71 33.17
CA PRO A 203 -11.23 -4.48 34.57
C PRO A 203 -10.41 -5.65 35.16
N ALA A 204 -9.69 -5.38 36.26
CA ALA A 204 -8.92 -6.40 36.98
C ALA A 204 -9.79 -7.60 37.42
N SER A 205 -11.06 -7.36 37.76
CA SER A 205 -12.03 -8.41 38.12
C SER A 205 -12.36 -9.38 36.98
N GLN A 206 -12.02 -9.05 35.74
CA GLN A 206 -12.18 -9.90 34.56
C GLN A 206 -10.81 -10.35 34.00
N GLY A 207 -9.72 -10.20 34.76
CA GLY A 207 -8.38 -10.62 34.32
C GLY A 207 -7.71 -9.65 33.34
N PHE A 208 -8.08 -8.36 33.36
CA PHE A 208 -7.46 -7.27 32.58
C PHE A 208 -7.66 -7.28 31.06
N ALA A 209 -8.13 -8.37 30.48
CA ALA A 209 -8.48 -8.44 29.06
C ALA A 209 -9.66 -9.38 28.82
N THR A 210 -10.46 -9.11 27.80
CA THR A 210 -11.58 -9.97 27.40
C THR A 210 -11.62 -10.13 25.89
N VAL A 211 -12.12 -11.27 25.42
CA VAL A 211 -12.48 -11.46 24.01
C VAL A 211 -13.91 -10.96 23.81
N ARG A 212 -14.11 -10.16 22.75
CA ARG A 212 -15.43 -9.73 22.29
C ARG A 212 -15.73 -10.40 20.96
N GLU A 213 -16.91 -11.00 20.86
CA GLU A 213 -17.41 -11.64 19.65
C GLU A 213 -18.40 -10.70 18.96
N LEU A 214 -18.05 -10.24 17.77
CA LEU A 214 -18.82 -9.27 17.00
C LEU A 214 -19.37 -9.98 15.76
N GLY A 215 -20.56 -10.56 15.87
CA GLY A 215 -21.26 -11.20 14.75
C GLY A 215 -22.11 -10.23 13.93
N THR A 216 -22.74 -10.74 12.86
CA THR A 216 -23.74 -10.01 12.08
C THR A 216 -24.81 -9.42 12.99
N GLY A 217 -25.07 -8.12 12.85
CA GLY A 217 -26.06 -7.39 13.66
C GLY A 217 -25.53 -6.84 14.99
N HIS A 218 -24.31 -7.22 15.42
CA HIS A 218 -23.70 -6.62 16.61
C HIS A 218 -23.44 -5.12 16.37
N PRO A 219 -23.85 -4.22 17.28
CA PRO A 219 -23.80 -2.76 17.05
C PRO A 219 -22.37 -2.26 16.76
N ASP A 220 -21.37 -2.89 17.37
CA ASP A 220 -19.98 -2.45 17.29
C ASP A 220 -19.18 -3.07 16.13
N LEU A 221 -19.74 -4.01 15.36
CA LEU A 221 -19.02 -4.68 14.28
C LEU A 221 -18.48 -3.66 13.25
N ASN A 222 -19.29 -2.66 12.91
CA ASN A 222 -18.92 -1.63 11.95
C ASN A 222 -17.84 -0.66 12.47
N ALA A 223 -17.66 -0.52 13.79
CA ALA A 223 -16.50 0.18 14.35
C ALA A 223 -15.23 -0.68 14.24
N ALA A 224 -15.33 -1.99 14.41
CA ALA A 224 -14.20 -2.90 14.39
C ALA A 224 -13.66 -3.21 12.99
N LYS A 225 -14.50 -3.14 11.95
CA LYS A 225 -14.14 -3.36 10.53
C LYS A 225 -13.01 -2.45 10.03
N VAL A 226 -12.97 -1.19 10.48
CA VAL A 226 -11.88 -0.23 10.23
C VAL A 226 -11.59 0.51 11.52
N SER A 227 -10.60 0.02 12.27
CA SER A 227 -10.38 0.42 13.66
C SER A 227 -9.08 1.14 13.94
N LEU A 228 -8.20 1.27 12.93
CA LEU A 228 -6.83 1.80 13.10
C LEU A 228 -6.05 1.08 14.23
N GLY A 229 -6.47 -0.12 14.65
CA GLY A 229 -5.92 -0.85 15.78
C GLY A 229 -6.13 -0.20 17.16
N VAL A 230 -7.00 0.81 17.31
CA VAL A 230 -7.21 1.52 18.59
C VAL A 230 -8.31 0.92 19.47
N LEU A 231 -9.08 -0.06 18.97
CA LEU A 231 -10.14 -0.71 19.74
C LEU A 231 -9.65 -1.94 20.51
N GLY A 232 -8.47 -2.46 20.17
CA GLY A 232 -7.95 -3.74 20.65
C GLY A 232 -7.23 -4.50 19.55
N VAL A 233 -6.92 -5.77 19.81
CA VAL A 233 -6.25 -6.66 18.85
C VAL A 233 -7.25 -7.65 18.28
N ILE A 234 -7.53 -7.57 16.98
CA ILE A 234 -8.36 -8.57 16.29
C ILE A 234 -7.63 -9.91 16.35
N SER A 235 -8.25 -10.93 16.93
CA SER A 235 -7.70 -12.29 16.98
C SER A 235 -8.08 -13.07 15.73
N GLN A 236 -9.38 -13.04 15.35
CA GLN A 236 -9.93 -13.79 14.23
C GLN A 236 -10.93 -12.95 13.42
N VAL A 237 -11.04 -13.27 12.13
CA VAL A 237 -11.95 -12.64 11.17
C VAL A 237 -12.68 -13.71 10.39
N THR A 238 -14.01 -13.60 10.29
CA THR A 238 -14.81 -14.40 9.38
C THR A 238 -15.26 -13.55 8.19
N LEU A 239 -14.90 -13.99 6.99
CA LEU A 239 -15.20 -13.34 5.72
C LEU A 239 -16.23 -14.15 4.92
N SER A 240 -17.20 -13.46 4.33
CA SER A 240 -18.05 -14.00 3.27
C SER A 240 -17.31 -14.03 1.94
N LEU A 241 -17.36 -15.18 1.28
CA LEU A 241 -16.72 -15.44 -0.01
C LEU A 241 -17.77 -15.66 -1.11
N GLN A 242 -17.29 -15.71 -2.35
CA GLN A 242 -18.08 -16.09 -3.52
C GLN A 242 -17.61 -17.44 -4.06
N PRO A 243 -18.42 -18.14 -4.88
CA PRO A 243 -17.91 -19.24 -5.69
C PRO A 243 -16.72 -18.79 -6.53
N LEU A 244 -15.73 -19.65 -6.72
CA LEU A 244 -14.57 -19.34 -7.55
C LEU A 244 -15.03 -19.01 -8.99
N PHE A 245 -14.52 -17.92 -9.54
CA PHE A 245 -14.86 -17.40 -10.86
C PHE A 245 -13.61 -17.00 -11.64
N LYS A 246 -13.76 -16.73 -12.94
CA LYS A 246 -12.71 -16.20 -13.81
C LYS A 246 -12.93 -14.72 -14.13
N ARG A 247 -11.85 -14.05 -14.52
CA ARG A 247 -11.84 -12.68 -15.03
C ARG A 247 -11.26 -12.63 -16.41
N SER A 248 -11.70 -11.65 -17.19
CA SER A 248 -11.18 -11.30 -18.51
C SER A 248 -10.61 -9.89 -18.43
N LEU A 249 -9.28 -9.76 -18.58
CA LEU A 249 -8.56 -8.50 -18.35
C LEU A 249 -7.84 -8.03 -19.63
N SER A 250 -8.09 -6.77 -20.01
CA SER A 250 -7.36 -6.04 -21.06
C SER A 250 -6.87 -4.68 -20.54
N PHE A 251 -5.66 -4.29 -20.95
CA PHE A 251 -5.22 -2.89 -20.80
C PHE A 251 -5.31 -2.17 -22.14
N VAL A 252 -5.98 -1.02 -22.15
CA VAL A 252 -6.19 -0.20 -23.35
C VAL A 252 -5.62 1.19 -23.13
N LYS A 253 -4.62 1.57 -23.93
CA LYS A 253 -4.02 2.91 -23.91
C LYS A 253 -4.76 3.83 -24.88
N ARG A 254 -5.28 4.96 -24.39
CA ARG A 254 -6.03 5.96 -25.17
C ARG A 254 -5.51 7.37 -24.90
N ASP A 255 -5.92 8.32 -25.74
CA ASP A 255 -5.81 9.75 -25.40
C ASP A 255 -6.71 10.09 -24.23
N GLU A 256 -6.31 11.08 -23.44
CA GLU A 256 -7.02 11.48 -22.22
C GLU A 256 -8.30 12.31 -22.45
N SER A 257 -8.73 12.51 -23.70
CA SER A 257 -9.81 13.44 -24.04
C SER A 257 -11.12 13.13 -23.29
N ASP A 258 -11.40 11.86 -23.02
CA ASP A 258 -12.59 11.39 -22.31
C ASP A 258 -12.38 11.14 -20.80
N LEU A 259 -11.17 11.32 -20.27
CA LEU A 259 -10.82 10.95 -18.89
C LEU A 259 -11.77 11.54 -17.84
N ALA A 260 -12.16 12.81 -17.99
CA ALA A 260 -13.05 13.47 -17.04
C ALA A 260 -14.45 12.84 -17.02
N ALA A 261 -14.93 12.29 -18.15
CA ALA A 261 -16.17 11.54 -18.20
C ALA A 261 -15.98 10.10 -17.68
N GLN A 262 -14.92 9.42 -18.15
CA GLN A 262 -14.65 8.03 -17.79
C GLN A 262 -14.35 7.84 -16.31
N VAL A 263 -13.69 8.80 -15.65
CA VAL A 263 -13.38 8.69 -14.20
C VAL A 263 -14.64 8.55 -13.33
N ALA A 264 -15.80 9.00 -13.80
CA ALA A 264 -17.07 8.82 -13.09
C ALA A 264 -17.84 7.55 -13.53
N ALA A 265 -17.56 7.01 -14.72
CA ALA A 265 -18.34 5.94 -15.33
C ALA A 265 -17.65 4.56 -15.30
N TRP A 266 -16.32 4.52 -15.41
CA TRP A 266 -15.56 3.30 -15.69
C TRP A 266 -15.80 2.19 -14.67
N GLY A 267 -15.88 2.52 -13.38
CA GLY A 267 -16.15 1.56 -12.31
C GLY A 267 -17.54 0.92 -12.35
N TYR A 268 -18.49 1.50 -13.09
CA TYR A 268 -19.79 0.89 -13.38
C TYR A 268 -19.78 0.07 -14.67
N LEU A 269 -18.88 0.37 -15.60
CA LEU A 269 -18.73 -0.37 -16.86
C LEU A 269 -17.97 -1.69 -16.67
N HIS A 270 -16.95 -1.67 -15.79
CA HIS A 270 -16.07 -2.81 -15.58
C HIS A 270 -16.00 -3.19 -14.10
N GLU A 271 -16.33 -4.44 -13.75
CA GLU A 271 -16.47 -4.88 -12.34
C GLU A 271 -15.21 -4.63 -11.52
N PHE A 272 -14.03 -4.85 -12.11
CA PHE A 272 -12.73 -4.69 -11.47
C PHE A 272 -11.86 -3.60 -12.11
N GLY A 273 -12.47 -2.77 -12.96
CA GLY A 273 -11.75 -1.78 -13.75
C GLY A 273 -11.07 -0.71 -12.90
N ASP A 274 -9.96 -0.19 -13.41
CA ASP A 274 -9.25 0.96 -12.88
C ASP A 274 -8.69 1.81 -14.03
N ILE A 275 -8.20 3.00 -13.70
CA ILE A 275 -7.64 3.96 -14.66
C ILE A 275 -6.26 4.37 -14.17
N THR A 276 -5.26 4.31 -15.04
CA THR A 276 -3.95 4.95 -14.79
C THR A 276 -3.76 6.08 -15.78
N TRP A 277 -3.80 7.32 -15.30
CA TRP A 277 -3.51 8.49 -16.12
C TRP A 277 -2.01 8.78 -16.12
N LEU A 278 -1.45 9.00 -17.32
CA LEU A 278 -0.05 9.39 -17.58
C LEU A 278 -0.05 10.85 -18.06
N PRO A 279 -0.03 11.84 -17.15
CA PRO A 279 -0.32 13.23 -17.48
C PRO A 279 0.70 13.84 -18.43
N GLU A 280 1.98 13.49 -18.29
CA GLU A 280 3.10 13.97 -19.09
C GLU A 280 3.12 13.45 -20.53
N GLU A 281 2.33 12.40 -20.81
CA GLU A 281 2.11 11.86 -22.15
C GLU A 281 0.76 12.28 -22.74
N GLY A 282 -0.16 12.82 -21.93
CA GLY A 282 -1.55 13.03 -22.33
C GLY A 282 -2.29 11.72 -22.62
N LYS A 283 -1.87 10.62 -21.97
CA LYS A 283 -2.39 9.26 -22.22
C LYS A 283 -3.03 8.68 -20.98
N VAL A 284 -3.97 7.78 -21.21
CA VAL A 284 -4.65 7.03 -20.15
C VAL A 284 -4.57 5.54 -20.47
N ILE A 285 -4.25 4.74 -19.47
CA ILE A 285 -4.38 3.28 -19.51
C ILE A 285 -5.66 2.92 -18.77
N TYR A 286 -6.62 2.43 -19.54
CA TYR A 286 -7.86 1.88 -19.02
C TYR A 286 -7.70 0.38 -18.80
N ARG A 287 -8.02 -0.09 -17.60
CA ARG A 287 -8.10 -1.51 -17.30
C ARG A 287 -9.54 -1.98 -17.47
N GLU A 288 -9.80 -2.68 -18.55
CA GLU A 288 -11.07 -3.39 -18.81
C GLU A 288 -10.95 -4.74 -18.12
N ASP A 289 -11.72 -4.97 -17.07
CA ASP A 289 -11.55 -6.14 -16.21
C ASP A 289 -12.89 -6.58 -15.62
N ASP A 290 -13.38 -7.69 -16.13
CA ASP A 290 -14.73 -8.17 -15.87
C ASP A 290 -14.74 -9.63 -15.48
N ARG A 291 -15.73 -9.96 -14.66
CA ARG A 291 -16.05 -11.34 -14.34
C ARG A 291 -16.59 -12.04 -15.58
N VAL A 292 -16.12 -13.26 -15.78
CA VAL A 292 -16.62 -14.18 -16.82
C VAL A 292 -16.94 -15.55 -16.20
N ASP A 293 -17.68 -16.36 -16.93
CA ASP A 293 -18.02 -17.71 -16.49
C ASP A 293 -16.76 -18.54 -16.22
N ALA A 294 -16.80 -19.41 -15.21
CA ALA A 294 -15.65 -20.23 -14.84
C ALA A 294 -15.21 -21.20 -15.96
N SER A 295 -16.14 -21.58 -16.85
CA SER A 295 -15.88 -22.40 -18.03
C SER A 295 -15.13 -21.67 -19.14
N SER A 296 -15.06 -20.32 -19.09
CA SER A 296 -14.33 -19.53 -20.09
C SER A 296 -12.88 -20.02 -20.23
N PRO A 297 -12.38 -20.25 -21.45
CA PRO A 297 -11.02 -20.76 -21.65
C PRO A 297 -9.97 -19.75 -21.18
N GLY A 298 -8.82 -20.24 -20.72
CA GLY A 298 -7.70 -19.41 -20.26
C GLY A 298 -7.24 -19.76 -18.84
N ASN A 299 -5.94 -19.62 -18.61
CA ASN A 299 -5.29 -19.87 -17.32
C ASN A 299 -4.37 -18.71 -16.91
N GLY A 300 -4.90 -17.50 -17.11
CA GLY A 300 -4.19 -16.26 -16.90
C GLY A 300 -3.60 -16.15 -15.50
N LEU A 301 -2.49 -15.42 -15.42
CA LEU A 301 -1.82 -15.06 -14.19
C LEU A 301 -1.51 -13.56 -14.24
N ASN A 302 -1.82 -12.87 -13.15
CA ASN A 302 -1.32 -11.54 -12.89
C ASN A 302 -0.13 -11.66 -11.93
N ASP A 303 1.08 -11.47 -12.43
CA ASP A 303 2.26 -11.30 -11.59
C ASP A 303 2.86 -9.93 -11.84
N ASN A 304 2.26 -8.90 -11.22
CA ASN A 304 2.63 -7.51 -11.42
C ASN A 304 4.15 -7.27 -11.27
N LEU A 305 4.74 -6.62 -12.27
CA LEU A 305 6.19 -6.39 -12.34
C LEU A 305 6.76 -5.67 -11.12
N GLY A 306 6.01 -4.75 -10.52
CA GLY A 306 6.43 -4.01 -9.32
C GLY A 306 6.45 -4.85 -8.03
N PHE A 307 5.86 -6.04 -8.05
CA PHE A 307 5.80 -6.95 -6.90
C PHE A 307 6.62 -8.23 -7.08
N ARG A 308 7.38 -8.33 -8.18
CA ARG A 308 8.37 -9.39 -8.42
C ARG A 308 9.66 -9.15 -7.63
N PRO A 309 10.51 -10.18 -7.45
CA PRO A 309 11.87 -9.97 -6.98
C PRO A 309 12.65 -9.08 -7.94
N PHE A 310 13.40 -8.11 -7.40
CA PHE A 310 14.35 -7.28 -8.14
C PHE A 310 15.77 -7.64 -7.72
N SER A 311 16.70 -7.64 -8.67
CA SER A 311 18.12 -7.71 -8.33
C SER A 311 18.50 -6.52 -7.44
N ALA A 312 19.18 -6.80 -6.32
CA ALA A 312 19.61 -5.76 -5.39
C ALA A 312 20.55 -4.75 -6.07
N SER A 313 21.44 -5.20 -6.95
CA SER A 313 22.35 -4.31 -7.69
C SER A 313 21.61 -3.37 -8.63
N SER A 314 20.55 -3.85 -9.29
CA SER A 314 19.69 -3.01 -10.14
C SER A 314 18.96 -1.93 -9.33
N LEU A 315 18.46 -2.25 -8.13
CA LEU A 315 17.83 -1.26 -7.26
C LEU A 315 18.82 -0.21 -6.75
N VAL A 316 20.05 -0.61 -6.42
CA VAL A 316 21.12 0.34 -6.05
C VAL A 316 21.49 1.24 -7.22
N ALA A 317 21.61 0.68 -8.44
CA ALA A 317 21.88 1.47 -9.64
C ALA A 317 20.75 2.48 -9.92
N GLN A 318 19.50 2.07 -9.77
CA GLN A 318 18.34 2.95 -9.87
C GLN A 318 18.41 4.07 -8.82
N ARG A 319 18.75 3.74 -7.57
CA ARG A 319 18.93 4.75 -6.51
C ARG A 319 19.97 5.80 -6.87
N ILE A 320 21.11 5.38 -7.43
CA ILE A 320 22.18 6.30 -7.88
C ILE A 320 21.64 7.22 -8.98
N GLN A 321 20.84 6.70 -9.91
CA GLN A 321 20.23 7.49 -10.95
C GLN A 321 19.23 8.51 -10.40
N ASP A 322 18.40 8.11 -9.44
CA ASP A 322 17.45 9.01 -8.77
C ASP A 322 18.17 10.15 -8.03
N GLU A 323 19.27 9.85 -7.32
CA GLU A 323 20.10 10.86 -6.64
C GLU A 323 20.78 11.83 -7.61
N ARG A 324 21.20 11.34 -8.79
CA ARG A 324 21.73 12.21 -9.86
C ARG A 324 20.66 13.15 -10.40
N LEU A 325 19.45 12.63 -10.65
CA LEU A 325 18.32 13.42 -11.09
C LEU A 325 17.88 14.44 -10.03
N GLU A 326 17.88 14.07 -8.75
CA GLU A 326 17.64 14.99 -7.63
C GLU A 326 18.64 16.15 -7.63
N LYS A 327 19.94 15.86 -7.75
CA LYS A 327 20.99 16.87 -7.63
C LYS A 327 20.98 17.88 -8.79
N ASN A 328 21.02 17.39 -10.02
CA ASN A 328 21.23 18.20 -11.22
C ASN A 328 20.34 17.79 -12.41
N GLY A 329 19.27 17.02 -12.19
CA GLY A 329 18.41 16.52 -13.26
C GLY A 329 17.50 17.60 -13.84
N THR A 330 17.34 17.58 -15.16
CA THR A 330 16.34 18.40 -15.86
C THR A 330 15.01 17.67 -15.95
N ASP A 331 13.93 18.41 -16.15
CA ASP A 331 12.60 17.84 -16.38
C ASP A 331 12.59 16.93 -17.62
N THR A 332 13.32 17.31 -18.68
CA THR A 332 13.51 16.48 -19.87
C THR A 332 14.13 15.12 -19.54
N ALA A 333 15.16 15.06 -18.69
CA ALA A 333 15.79 13.80 -18.30
C ALA A 333 14.82 12.91 -17.49
N ARG A 334 14.02 13.51 -16.59
CA ARG A 334 12.98 12.81 -15.83
C ARG A 334 11.89 12.25 -16.74
N CYS A 335 11.46 13.01 -17.72
CA CYS A 335 10.45 12.58 -18.69
C CYS A 335 10.95 11.45 -19.58
N SER A 336 12.19 11.52 -20.06
CA SER A 336 12.78 10.43 -20.86
C SER A 336 12.83 9.12 -20.08
N ALA A 337 13.24 9.16 -18.81
CA ALA A 337 13.25 7.98 -17.95
C ALA A 337 11.82 7.43 -17.71
N THR A 338 10.88 8.31 -17.36
CA THR A 338 9.49 7.95 -17.06
C THR A 338 8.79 7.31 -18.25
N ARG A 339 8.87 7.93 -19.43
CA ARG A 339 8.25 7.44 -20.67
C ARG A 339 8.81 6.09 -21.10
N PHE A 340 10.13 5.91 -21.01
CA PHE A 340 10.77 4.64 -21.31
C PHE A 340 10.23 3.53 -20.39
N SER A 341 10.18 3.78 -19.08
CA SER A 341 9.70 2.80 -18.12
C SER A 341 8.20 2.52 -18.27
N ALA A 342 7.36 3.53 -18.53
CA ALA A 342 5.93 3.35 -18.79
C ALA A 342 5.68 2.52 -20.06
N ALA A 343 6.41 2.79 -21.15
CA ALA A 343 6.36 2.00 -22.37
C ALA A 343 6.82 0.56 -22.14
N TYR A 344 7.87 0.35 -21.34
CA TYR A 344 8.32 -0.98 -20.96
C TYR A 344 7.24 -1.76 -20.21
N LEU A 345 6.65 -1.18 -19.15
CA LEU A 345 5.58 -1.82 -18.38
C LEU A 345 4.39 -2.21 -19.26
N PHE A 346 3.96 -1.31 -20.15
CA PHE A 346 2.87 -1.59 -21.08
C PHE A 346 3.21 -2.72 -22.05
N SER A 347 4.42 -2.72 -22.63
CA SER A 347 4.86 -3.79 -23.55
C SER A 347 5.00 -5.16 -22.90
N GLN A 348 5.19 -5.20 -21.58
CA GLN A 348 5.23 -6.41 -20.76
C GLN A 348 3.86 -6.74 -20.14
N ALA A 349 2.78 -6.13 -20.62
CA ALA A 349 1.40 -6.33 -20.14
C ALA A 349 1.24 -6.17 -18.62
N TYR A 350 2.05 -5.31 -18.00
CA TYR A 350 2.15 -5.12 -16.55
C TYR A 350 2.38 -6.41 -15.75
N GLY A 351 2.90 -7.46 -16.39
CA GLY A 351 3.15 -8.77 -15.77
C GLY A 351 2.03 -9.79 -15.93
N LEU A 352 1.03 -9.53 -16.78
CA LEU A 352 0.02 -10.52 -17.16
C LEU A 352 0.60 -11.58 -18.10
N THR A 353 0.14 -12.82 -17.93
CA THR A 353 0.42 -13.94 -18.84
C THR A 353 -0.84 -14.77 -19.05
N ASN A 354 -0.97 -15.45 -20.18
CA ASN A 354 -2.18 -16.21 -20.56
C ASN A 354 -2.20 -17.63 -19.97
N ASP A 355 -1.05 -18.13 -19.54
CA ASP A 355 -0.84 -19.49 -19.02
C ASP A 355 0.03 -19.55 -17.75
N GLY A 356 0.49 -18.40 -17.24
CA GLY A 356 1.46 -18.32 -16.15
C GLY A 356 2.91 -18.17 -16.61
N VAL A 357 3.18 -18.20 -17.92
CA VAL A 357 4.53 -18.17 -18.49
C VAL A 357 4.67 -17.03 -19.50
N ASN A 358 3.81 -16.97 -20.50
CA ASN A 358 3.93 -16.03 -21.62
C ASN A 358 2.69 -15.14 -21.76
N PHE A 359 2.92 -13.89 -22.16
CA PHE A 359 1.86 -13.02 -22.65
C PHE A 359 1.67 -13.25 -24.15
N THR A 360 0.49 -13.68 -24.57
CA THR A 360 0.15 -13.92 -25.98
C THR A 360 -0.89 -12.95 -26.52
N GLY A 361 -1.45 -12.10 -25.66
CA GLY A 361 -2.40 -11.07 -26.05
C GLY A 361 -3.55 -10.91 -25.05
N TYR A 362 -4.33 -9.85 -25.26
CA TYR A 362 -5.57 -9.59 -24.53
C TYR A 362 -6.79 -10.20 -25.24
N PRO A 363 -7.87 -10.52 -24.52
CA PRO A 363 -7.97 -10.48 -23.06
C PRO A 363 -7.20 -11.64 -22.41
N VAL A 364 -6.64 -11.37 -21.23
CA VAL A 364 -6.06 -12.42 -20.37
C VAL A 364 -7.17 -12.96 -19.47
N VAL A 365 -7.57 -14.19 -19.72
CA VAL A 365 -8.64 -14.87 -18.97
C VAL A 365 -8.04 -15.81 -17.94
N GLY A 366 -8.36 -15.63 -16.66
CA GLY A 366 -7.80 -16.45 -15.58
C GLY A 366 -8.67 -16.48 -14.32
N TYR A 367 -8.45 -17.46 -13.45
CA TYR A 367 -9.19 -17.55 -12.20
C TYR A 367 -8.88 -16.38 -11.26
N GLN A 368 -9.89 -15.90 -10.54
CA GLN A 368 -9.79 -14.76 -9.61
C GLN A 368 -8.57 -14.86 -8.67
N HIS A 369 -8.32 -16.05 -8.12
CA HIS A 369 -7.20 -16.26 -7.19
C HIS A 369 -5.81 -16.07 -7.82
N ARG A 370 -5.70 -16.11 -9.15
CA ARG A 370 -4.48 -15.85 -9.93
C ARG A 370 -4.41 -14.42 -10.48
N MET A 371 -5.55 -13.73 -10.58
CA MET A 371 -5.66 -12.42 -11.25
C MET A 371 -5.72 -11.24 -10.27
N GLN A 372 -6.22 -11.45 -9.05
CA GLN A 372 -6.59 -10.36 -8.14
C GLN A 372 -5.45 -9.67 -7.41
N ALA A 373 -4.34 -10.37 -7.16
CA ALA A 373 -3.20 -9.84 -6.43
C ALA A 373 -1.93 -10.66 -6.70
N SER A 374 -0.75 -10.04 -6.54
CA SER A 374 0.56 -10.68 -6.68
C SER A 374 1.57 -10.17 -5.65
N GLY A 375 2.79 -10.71 -5.69
CA GLY A 375 3.85 -10.40 -4.72
C GLY A 375 4.94 -11.46 -4.65
N THR A 376 5.36 -12.01 -5.79
CA THR A 376 6.27 -13.16 -5.88
C THR A 376 7.64 -12.89 -5.24
N CYS A 377 7.98 -11.63 -4.92
CA CYS A 377 9.10 -11.28 -4.03
C CYS A 377 8.99 -11.84 -2.59
N LEU A 378 7.86 -12.48 -2.23
CA LEU A 378 7.62 -13.13 -0.93
C LEU A 378 7.55 -14.66 -0.99
N ASP A 379 7.67 -15.26 -2.17
CA ASP A 379 7.33 -16.68 -2.39
C ASP A 379 8.51 -17.64 -2.22
N THR A 380 9.72 -17.13 -2.04
CA THR A 380 10.96 -17.90 -2.05
C THR A 380 11.73 -17.75 -0.74
N LYS A 381 12.79 -18.56 -0.59
CA LYS A 381 13.69 -18.50 0.56
C LYS A 381 14.72 -17.39 0.37
N ASP A 382 15.29 -16.97 1.49
CA ASP A 382 16.38 -16.01 1.54
C ASP A 382 17.54 -16.45 0.64
N ASP A 383 17.89 -15.59 -0.32
CA ASP A 383 18.98 -15.81 -1.28
C ASP A 383 20.24 -14.98 -0.96
N GLY A 384 20.29 -14.41 0.26
CA GLY A 384 21.42 -13.57 0.68
C GLY A 384 21.37 -12.16 0.10
N LEU A 385 20.17 -11.60 -0.10
CA LEU A 385 19.89 -10.29 -0.70
C LEU A 385 20.36 -10.17 -2.16
N GLN A 386 20.45 -11.29 -2.90
CA GLN A 386 20.70 -11.23 -4.33
C GLN A 386 19.50 -10.63 -5.05
N THR A 387 18.30 -11.01 -4.60
CA THR A 387 17.06 -10.38 -5.03
C THR A 387 16.16 -10.04 -3.84
N VAL A 388 15.42 -8.94 -3.94
CA VAL A 388 14.59 -8.39 -2.87
C VAL A 388 13.29 -7.81 -3.41
N CYS A 389 12.30 -7.57 -2.55
CA CYS A 389 11.18 -6.71 -2.91
C CYS A 389 11.67 -5.28 -3.20
N TYR A 390 10.99 -4.56 -4.09
CA TYR A 390 11.37 -3.21 -4.55
C TYR A 390 11.63 -2.20 -3.43
N TRP A 391 10.92 -2.33 -2.30
CA TRP A 391 10.99 -1.43 -1.14
C TRP A 391 11.86 -1.97 0.01
N ASP A 392 12.61 -3.06 -0.17
CA ASP A 392 13.36 -3.68 0.92
C ASP A 392 14.43 -2.72 1.49
N PRO A 393 14.38 -2.41 2.79
CA PRO A 393 15.23 -1.37 3.37
C PRO A 393 16.67 -1.82 3.64
N ARG A 394 16.97 -3.12 3.51
CA ARG A 394 18.34 -3.64 3.65
C ARG A 394 19.21 -3.27 2.46
N ILE A 395 18.59 -2.89 1.34
CA ILE A 395 19.26 -2.39 0.16
C ILE A 395 19.02 -0.88 0.07
N ARG A 396 20.06 -0.13 -0.32
CA ARG A 396 19.94 1.31 -0.61
C ARG A 396 19.25 1.51 -1.97
N GLY A 397 17.99 1.09 -2.05
CA GLY A 397 17.15 1.12 -3.25
C GLY A 397 16.28 2.37 -3.35
N PRO A 398 15.31 2.36 -4.28
CA PRO A 398 14.34 3.44 -4.46
C PRO A 398 13.58 3.78 -3.18
N PHE A 399 13.22 5.05 -3.02
CA PHE A 399 12.50 5.54 -1.84
C PHE A 399 11.51 6.59 -2.26
N PHE A 400 10.26 6.40 -1.83
CA PHE A 400 9.13 7.15 -2.32
C PHE A 400 8.15 7.46 -1.20
N TYR A 401 7.35 8.49 -1.41
CA TYR A 401 6.10 8.68 -0.72
C TYR A 401 4.99 8.03 -1.53
N ASN A 402 3.95 7.60 -0.83
CA ASN A 402 2.69 7.27 -1.47
C ASN A 402 1.59 8.13 -0.86
N THR A 403 0.91 8.87 -1.72
CA THR A 403 -0.30 9.60 -1.37
C THR A 403 -1.49 8.82 -1.86
N GLY A 404 -2.51 8.73 -1.02
CA GLY A 404 -3.75 8.04 -1.34
C GLY A 404 -4.94 8.76 -0.73
N PHE A 405 -5.89 9.19 -1.53
CA PHE A 405 -7.13 9.81 -1.05
C PHE A 405 -8.32 9.30 -1.85
N SER A 406 -9.53 9.56 -1.37
CA SER A 406 -10.74 9.19 -2.09
C SER A 406 -11.66 10.39 -2.21
N ILE A 407 -12.05 10.69 -3.44
CA ILE A 407 -12.92 11.82 -3.79
C ILE A 407 -14.30 11.25 -4.13
N PRO A 408 -15.41 11.89 -3.69
CA PRO A 408 -16.75 11.50 -4.12
C PRO A 408 -16.84 11.37 -5.65
N LEU A 409 -17.46 10.30 -6.14
CA LEU A 409 -17.53 10.00 -7.58
C LEU A 409 -18.14 11.18 -8.38
N SER A 410 -19.14 11.86 -7.80
CA SER A 410 -19.79 13.05 -8.39
C SER A 410 -18.87 14.27 -8.54
N ARG A 411 -17.75 14.30 -7.83
CA ARG A 411 -16.76 15.40 -7.87
C ARG A 411 -15.49 15.03 -8.65
N ALA A 412 -15.30 13.75 -8.99
CA ALA A 412 -14.10 13.27 -9.66
C ALA A 412 -13.87 13.91 -11.05
N PRO A 413 -14.88 14.13 -11.91
CA PRO A 413 -14.69 14.83 -13.19
C PRO A 413 -14.09 16.23 -13.04
N ALA A 414 -14.62 17.00 -12.09
CA ALA A 414 -14.16 18.36 -11.81
C ALA A 414 -12.75 18.37 -11.19
N PHE A 415 -12.41 17.37 -10.37
CA PHE A 415 -11.05 17.19 -9.87
C PHE A 415 -10.06 16.91 -11.01
N VAL A 416 -10.38 15.96 -11.91
CA VAL A 416 -9.57 15.66 -13.08
C VAL A 416 -9.36 16.89 -13.97
N ALA A 417 -10.40 17.68 -14.18
CA ALA A 417 -10.29 18.93 -14.95
C ALA A 417 -9.25 19.88 -14.33
N ASP A 418 -9.23 20.01 -13.01
CA ASP A 418 -8.27 20.87 -12.32
C ASP A 418 -6.84 20.31 -12.35
N LEU A 419 -6.70 18.99 -12.27
CA LEU A 419 -5.39 18.35 -12.42
C LEU A 419 -4.84 18.58 -13.83
N LYS A 420 -5.69 18.50 -14.86
CA LYS A 420 -5.31 18.84 -16.24
C LYS A 420 -4.87 20.29 -16.36
N ARG A 421 -5.62 21.24 -15.77
CA ARG A 421 -5.22 22.65 -15.72
C ARG A 421 -3.85 22.83 -15.05
N LEU A 422 -3.60 22.13 -13.96
CA LEU A 422 -2.31 22.19 -13.26
C LEU A 422 -1.17 21.61 -14.10
N ARG A 423 -1.42 20.50 -14.80
CA ARG A 423 -0.50 19.93 -15.77
C ARG A 423 -0.22 20.88 -16.93
N ASP A 424 -1.23 21.54 -17.49
CA ASP A 424 -1.06 22.41 -18.67
C ASP A 424 -0.12 23.59 -18.41
N LEU A 425 0.06 23.99 -17.13
CA LEU A 425 1.06 24.98 -16.75
C LEU A 425 2.51 24.49 -16.89
N ASN A 426 2.77 23.20 -16.61
CA ASN A 426 4.06 22.56 -16.83
C ASN A 426 3.89 21.03 -16.96
N PRO A 427 3.69 20.50 -18.17
CA PRO A 427 3.48 19.06 -18.34
C PRO A 427 4.68 18.21 -17.93
N GLN A 428 5.90 18.75 -18.05
CA GLN A 428 7.11 18.01 -17.69
C GLN A 428 7.27 17.87 -16.17
N ALA A 429 6.63 18.73 -15.37
CA ALA A 429 6.62 18.58 -13.90
C ALA A 429 6.02 17.25 -13.46
N PHE A 430 5.06 16.71 -14.21
CA PHE A 430 4.38 15.45 -13.88
C PHE A 430 5.26 14.21 -14.09
N CYS A 431 6.42 14.34 -14.74
CA CYS A 431 7.40 13.25 -14.84
C CYS A 431 8.02 12.85 -13.49
N VAL A 432 7.74 13.60 -12.40
CA VAL A 432 8.11 13.19 -11.02
C VAL A 432 7.23 12.07 -10.46
N LEU A 433 6.08 11.79 -11.09
CA LEU A 433 5.18 10.69 -10.73
C LEU A 433 5.73 9.32 -11.16
N GLY A 434 6.78 9.31 -11.99
CA GLY A 434 7.40 8.08 -12.48
C GLY A 434 6.39 7.15 -13.17
N THR A 435 6.61 5.85 -13.04
CA THR A 435 5.81 4.83 -13.74
C THR A 435 4.41 4.60 -13.20
N SER A 436 4.11 5.08 -12.00
CA SER A 436 2.81 4.87 -11.36
C SER A 436 1.73 5.82 -11.89
N GLY A 437 2.13 6.97 -12.44
CA GLY A 437 1.20 8.01 -12.89
C GLY A 437 0.21 8.42 -11.80
N VAL A 438 -1.04 8.66 -12.19
CA VAL A 438 -2.18 8.86 -11.28
C VAL A 438 -3.11 7.66 -11.41
N LEU A 439 -3.04 6.74 -10.44
CA LEU A 439 -3.89 5.55 -10.39
C LEU A 439 -5.24 5.89 -9.75
N MET A 440 -6.33 5.56 -10.42
CA MET A 440 -7.70 5.83 -9.99
C MET A 440 -8.48 4.51 -9.94
N ARG A 441 -8.90 4.15 -8.73
CA ARG A 441 -9.64 2.93 -8.41
C ARG A 441 -10.99 3.29 -7.82
N TYR A 442 -11.90 2.32 -7.76
CA TYR A 442 -13.27 2.57 -7.32
C TYR A 442 -13.59 1.88 -6.00
N VAL A 443 -14.29 2.58 -5.12
CA VAL A 443 -14.72 2.05 -3.82
C VAL A 443 -16.12 2.55 -3.51
N ARG A 444 -17.03 1.66 -3.13
CA ARG A 444 -18.37 2.04 -2.67
C ARG A 444 -18.35 2.69 -1.27
N ALA A 445 -19.44 3.39 -0.96
CA ALA A 445 -19.78 3.76 0.40
C ALA A 445 -19.73 2.53 1.33
N SER A 446 -19.15 2.70 2.50
CA SER A 446 -18.84 1.64 3.44
C SER A 446 -19.77 1.66 4.64
N THR A 447 -20.06 0.47 5.18
CA THR A 447 -20.78 0.32 6.45
C THR A 447 -19.89 0.59 7.66
N ALA A 448 -18.57 0.49 7.51
CA ALA A 448 -17.62 0.74 8.59
C ALA A 448 -17.59 2.23 8.98
N TYR A 449 -17.47 2.52 10.28
CA TYR A 449 -17.59 3.90 10.77
C TYR A 449 -16.47 4.83 10.28
N LEU A 450 -15.27 4.28 10.07
CA LEU A 450 -14.12 4.98 9.47
C LEU A 450 -13.86 4.54 8.02
N GLY A 451 -14.86 3.90 7.39
CA GLY A 451 -14.85 3.55 5.97
C GLY A 451 -15.21 4.74 5.08
N LYS A 452 -15.17 4.54 3.76
CA LYS A 452 -15.51 5.60 2.80
C LYS A 452 -16.98 6.00 2.94
N PRO A 453 -17.30 7.30 3.10
CA PRO A 453 -18.67 7.72 3.41
C PRO A 453 -19.62 7.67 2.20
N VAL A 454 -19.07 7.73 0.99
CA VAL A 454 -19.81 7.76 -0.28
C VAL A 454 -19.06 6.95 -1.34
N ASP A 455 -19.75 6.56 -2.41
CA ASP A 455 -19.10 5.99 -3.59
C ASP A 455 -18.05 6.98 -4.11
N SER A 456 -16.81 6.50 -4.27
CA SER A 456 -15.64 7.34 -4.43
C SER A 456 -14.65 6.78 -5.46
N VAL A 457 -13.89 7.68 -6.06
CA VAL A 457 -12.66 7.37 -6.78
C VAL A 457 -11.50 7.48 -5.80
N ALA A 458 -10.86 6.36 -5.50
CA ALA A 458 -9.62 6.31 -4.74
C ALA A 458 -8.44 6.58 -5.68
N VAL A 459 -7.73 7.67 -5.43
CA VAL A 459 -6.59 8.12 -6.20
C VAL A 459 -5.31 7.81 -5.44
N ASP A 460 -4.35 7.17 -6.11
CA ASP A 460 -3.03 6.85 -5.57
C ASP A 460 -1.94 7.46 -6.45
N ILE A 461 -0.96 8.10 -5.81
CA ILE A 461 0.18 8.74 -6.46
C ILE A 461 1.45 8.34 -5.71
N ASP A 462 2.37 7.69 -6.41
CA ASP A 462 3.73 7.42 -5.91
C ASP A 462 4.69 8.46 -6.47
N TYR A 463 5.60 8.96 -5.63
CA TYR A 463 6.59 9.91 -6.09
C TYR A 463 7.85 9.86 -5.22
N TYR A 464 8.97 10.23 -5.83
CA TYR A 464 10.29 10.17 -5.22
C TYR A 464 10.36 10.89 -3.86
N ARG A 465 11.07 10.28 -2.92
CA ARG A 465 11.43 10.82 -1.61
C ARG A 465 12.95 10.87 -1.46
N SER A 466 13.47 12.04 -1.10
CA SER A 466 14.90 12.19 -0.81
C SER A 466 15.31 11.34 0.41
N HIS A 467 16.49 10.73 0.36
CA HIS A 467 17.09 10.15 1.57
C HIS A 467 17.71 11.22 2.47
N ALA A 468 18.15 12.33 1.88
CA ALA A 468 18.68 13.46 2.65
C ALA A 468 17.55 14.30 3.21
N SER A 469 17.58 14.54 4.52
CA SER A 469 16.53 15.33 5.17
C SER A 469 16.62 16.81 4.79
N GLY A 470 15.46 17.44 4.60
CA GLY A 470 15.33 18.85 4.23
C GLY A 470 15.72 19.15 2.78
N THR A 471 15.91 18.14 1.94
CA THR A 471 16.17 18.32 0.50
C THR A 471 14.87 18.67 -0.24
N PRO A 472 14.82 19.80 -0.97
CA PRO A 472 13.69 20.10 -1.83
C PRO A 472 13.47 19.04 -2.90
N ARG A 473 12.24 18.56 -3.00
CA ARG A 473 11.83 17.66 -4.09
C ARG A 473 11.49 18.50 -5.31
N ALA A 474 11.90 18.04 -6.49
CA ALA A 474 11.48 18.64 -7.74
C ALA A 474 9.95 18.62 -7.82
N HIS A 475 9.36 19.77 -8.16
CA HIS A 475 7.89 19.96 -8.31
C HIS A 475 7.07 19.50 -7.09
N ALA A 476 7.63 19.64 -5.88
CA ALA A 476 6.91 19.36 -4.64
C ALA A 476 5.63 20.19 -4.51
N ASP A 477 5.69 21.44 -4.99
CA ASP A 477 4.58 22.39 -5.01
C ASP A 477 3.35 21.80 -5.73
N MET A 478 3.56 21.19 -6.89
CA MET A 478 2.49 20.57 -7.67
C MET A 478 1.82 19.41 -6.92
N ILE A 479 2.61 18.53 -6.28
CA ILE A 479 2.08 17.39 -5.52
C ILE A 479 1.33 17.85 -4.26
N ASP A 480 1.91 18.80 -3.52
CA ASP A 480 1.32 19.33 -2.30
C ASP A 480 0.01 20.10 -2.62
N GLU A 481 -0.08 20.76 -3.79
CA GLU A 481 -1.31 21.38 -4.28
C GLU A 481 -2.38 20.35 -4.65
N ILE A 482 -2.03 19.26 -5.35
CA ILE A 482 -2.96 18.18 -5.70
C ILE A 482 -3.58 17.59 -4.42
N GLU A 483 -2.75 17.31 -3.42
CA GLU A 483 -3.19 16.74 -2.15
C GLU A 483 -4.16 17.68 -1.41
N GLN A 484 -3.82 18.96 -1.29
CA GLN A 484 -4.68 19.96 -0.65
C GLN A 484 -5.98 20.16 -1.43
N MET A 485 -5.91 20.22 -2.77
CA MET A 485 -7.07 20.38 -3.62
C MET A 485 -8.03 19.19 -3.47
N ALA A 486 -7.51 17.96 -3.50
CA ALA A 486 -8.31 16.76 -3.30
C ALA A 486 -9.01 16.77 -1.93
N LEU A 487 -8.25 17.04 -0.86
CA LEU A 487 -8.74 16.94 0.51
C LEU A 487 -9.65 18.12 0.90
N HIS A 488 -9.34 19.35 0.50
CA HIS A 488 -10.06 20.55 0.97
C HIS A 488 -11.14 21.00 -0.02
N LYS A 489 -10.81 21.15 -1.31
CA LYS A 489 -11.77 21.62 -2.32
C LYS A 489 -12.78 20.55 -2.70
N TYR A 490 -12.32 19.31 -2.94
CA TYR A 490 -13.18 18.24 -3.43
C TYR A 490 -13.74 17.33 -2.34
N GLY A 491 -13.49 17.63 -1.07
CA GLY A 491 -14.04 16.89 0.07
C GLY A 491 -13.46 15.48 0.22
N GLY A 492 -12.26 15.25 -0.32
CA GLY A 492 -11.61 13.95 -0.27
C GLY A 492 -11.25 13.54 1.15
N VAL A 493 -11.21 12.22 1.38
CA VAL A 493 -10.75 11.59 2.62
C VAL A 493 -9.42 10.85 2.39
N PRO A 494 -8.46 10.92 3.32
CA PRO A 494 -7.19 10.21 3.17
C PRO A 494 -7.38 8.70 3.29
N HIS A 495 -6.51 7.94 2.62
CA HIS A 495 -6.28 6.54 2.92
C HIS A 495 -5.44 6.41 4.20
N TRP A 496 -5.94 5.64 5.18
CA TRP A 496 -5.35 5.57 6.52
C TRP A 496 -3.93 5.00 6.58
N GLY A 497 -3.54 4.16 5.63
CA GLY A 497 -2.21 3.52 5.60
C GLY A 497 -1.12 4.18 4.74
N LYS A 498 -1.37 5.34 4.09
CA LYS A 498 -0.49 5.86 3.01
C LYS A 498 0.14 7.22 3.31
N ASN A 499 -0.70 8.23 3.50
CA ASN A 499 -0.30 9.62 3.38
C ASN A 499 0.74 10.11 4.41
N ARG A 500 1.26 11.31 4.12
CA ARG A 500 2.03 12.15 5.05
C ARG A 500 1.10 12.79 6.10
N ASN A 501 1.69 13.39 7.14
CA ASN A 501 0.98 13.81 8.35
C ASN A 501 -0.19 14.76 8.08
N PHE A 502 -0.01 15.76 7.21
CA PHE A 502 -1.02 16.80 7.01
C PHE A 502 -2.32 16.30 6.41
N ALA A 503 -2.30 15.18 5.66
CA ALA A 503 -3.49 14.61 5.09
C ALA A 503 -4.51 14.16 6.16
N PHE A 504 -4.04 13.92 7.39
CA PHE A 504 -4.88 13.53 8.52
C PHE A 504 -5.40 14.71 9.35
N HIS A 505 -4.94 15.93 9.08
CA HIS A 505 -5.40 17.12 9.80
C HIS A 505 -6.90 17.35 9.55
N GLY A 506 -7.70 17.25 10.62
CA GLY A 506 -9.16 17.38 10.53
C GLY A 506 -9.87 16.25 9.76
N ALA A 507 -9.15 15.20 9.35
CA ALA A 507 -9.71 14.15 8.49
C ALA A 507 -10.87 13.41 9.16
N ILE A 508 -10.80 13.17 10.47
CA ILE A 508 -11.82 12.45 11.23
C ILE A 508 -13.21 13.10 11.15
N ALA A 509 -13.28 14.44 11.03
CA ALA A 509 -14.54 15.18 10.94
C ALA A 509 -15.31 14.90 9.64
N LYS A 510 -14.64 14.33 8.62
CA LYS A 510 -15.25 13.95 7.35
C LYS A 510 -15.95 12.59 7.38
N PHE A 511 -15.85 11.86 8.49
CA PHE A 511 -16.48 10.54 8.66
C PHE A 511 -17.77 10.69 9.48
N PRO A 512 -18.97 10.50 8.90
CA PRO A 512 -20.25 10.76 9.58
C PRO A 512 -20.50 9.96 10.87
N LYS A 513 -19.83 8.82 11.02
CA LYS A 513 -19.93 7.93 12.18
C LYS A 513 -18.71 8.00 13.12
N ALA A 514 -17.85 9.02 12.97
CA ALA A 514 -16.69 9.22 13.82
C ALA A 514 -17.05 9.34 15.32
N SER A 515 -18.12 10.06 15.66
CA SER A 515 -18.57 10.18 17.06
C SER A 515 -18.97 8.83 17.65
N GLU A 516 -19.70 8.00 16.90
CA GLU A 516 -20.08 6.64 17.31
C GLU A 516 -18.86 5.72 17.44
N PHE A 517 -17.88 5.85 16.54
CA PHE A 517 -16.60 5.15 16.65
C PHE A 517 -15.86 5.50 17.96
N LEU A 518 -15.78 6.80 18.29
CA LEU A 518 -15.13 7.26 19.51
C LEU A 518 -15.85 6.78 20.78
N LYS A 519 -17.19 6.66 20.76
CA LYS A 519 -17.96 6.03 21.86
C LYS A 519 -17.58 4.56 22.03
N VAL A 520 -17.47 3.80 20.93
CA VAL A 520 -17.02 2.39 20.99
C VAL A 520 -15.59 2.30 21.55
N LYS A 521 -14.68 3.14 21.04
CA LYS A 521 -13.29 3.23 21.53
C LYS A 521 -13.25 3.47 23.05
N HIS A 522 -13.99 4.46 23.54
CA HIS A 522 -14.01 4.79 24.97
C HIS A 522 -14.59 3.65 25.82
N ARG A 523 -15.64 2.96 25.36
CA ARG A 523 -16.20 1.80 26.07
C ARG A 523 -15.24 0.61 26.12
N TYR A 524 -14.45 0.39 25.07
CA TYR A 524 -13.55 -0.77 24.98
C TYR A 524 -12.23 -0.53 25.71
N ASP A 525 -11.74 0.71 25.68
CA ASP A 525 -10.43 1.09 26.19
C ASP A 525 -10.46 2.50 26.81
N PRO A 526 -11.10 2.67 27.98
CA PRO A 526 -11.26 3.98 28.62
C PRO A 526 -9.92 4.62 29.01
N GLU A 527 -8.92 3.80 29.35
CA GLU A 527 -7.55 4.23 29.70
C GLU A 527 -6.67 4.51 28.47
N GLY A 528 -7.18 4.25 27.27
CA GLY A 528 -6.46 4.42 26.01
C GLY A 528 -5.19 3.57 25.92
N THR A 529 -5.19 2.35 26.46
CA THR A 529 -4.13 1.34 26.34
C THR A 529 -3.65 1.19 24.90
N PHE A 530 -4.55 1.14 23.93
CA PHE A 530 -4.24 1.01 22.50
C PHE A 530 -4.06 2.34 21.77
N SER A 531 -4.01 3.45 22.52
CA SER A 531 -3.81 4.80 21.97
C SER A 531 -2.33 5.18 21.99
N SER A 532 -1.93 6.01 21.04
CA SER A 532 -0.65 6.71 21.01
C SER A 532 -0.89 8.19 20.68
N GLU A 533 0.13 9.02 20.90
CA GLU A 533 0.08 10.43 20.51
C GLU A 533 -0.39 10.60 19.07
N TRP A 534 0.18 9.83 18.14
CA TRP A 534 -0.19 9.89 16.72
C TRP A 534 -1.63 9.45 16.47
N SER A 535 -2.12 8.36 17.09
CA SER A 535 -3.51 7.93 16.87
C SER A 535 -4.51 8.93 17.43
N ASP A 536 -4.21 9.56 18.56
CA ASP A 536 -5.09 10.57 19.18
C ASP A 536 -5.16 11.84 18.33
N GLN A 537 -4.03 12.24 17.72
CA GLN A 537 -3.97 13.34 16.76
C GLN A 537 -4.81 13.05 15.51
N VAL A 538 -4.68 11.85 14.94
CA VAL A 538 -5.42 11.45 13.72
C VAL A 538 -6.92 11.32 13.98
N LEU A 539 -7.31 10.87 15.19
CA LEU A 539 -8.70 10.76 15.60
C LEU A 539 -9.28 12.08 16.14
N GLY A 540 -8.53 13.18 16.13
CA GLY A 540 -8.99 14.49 16.62
C GLY A 540 -9.30 14.50 18.12
N ILE A 541 -8.72 13.58 18.90
CA ILE A 541 -8.89 13.49 20.35
C ILE A 541 -7.98 14.52 21.04
N LYS A 542 -6.72 14.60 20.62
CA LYS A 542 -5.74 15.52 21.21
C LYS A 542 -4.63 15.86 20.23
N GLY A 543 -4.31 17.15 20.13
CA GLY A 543 -3.18 17.65 19.33
C GLY A 543 -3.43 17.60 17.82
N SER A 544 -2.35 17.72 17.04
CA SER A 544 -2.37 17.65 15.58
C SER A 544 -1.24 16.74 15.11
N ALA A 545 -1.47 15.98 14.03
CA ALA A 545 -0.42 15.18 13.41
C ALA A 545 0.63 16.05 12.71
N ASN A 546 0.31 17.33 12.45
CA ASN A 546 1.26 18.27 11.86
C ASN A 546 2.41 18.56 12.83
N ILE A 547 3.64 18.48 12.32
CA ILE A 547 4.85 18.87 13.06
C ILE A 547 5.30 20.20 12.48
N LEU A 548 5.20 21.27 13.27
CA LEU A 548 5.60 22.62 12.87
C LEU A 548 7.02 22.89 13.34
N GLU A 549 7.95 22.83 12.40
CA GLU A 549 9.37 23.13 12.61
C GLU A 549 9.99 23.68 11.32
N LYS A 550 11.21 24.23 11.40
CA LYS A 550 11.93 24.71 10.22
C LYS A 550 12.04 23.59 9.18
N GLY A 551 11.60 23.86 7.96
CA GLY A 551 11.62 22.90 6.86
C GLY A 551 10.53 21.82 6.89
N CYS A 552 9.54 21.89 7.79
CA CYS A 552 8.53 20.84 7.94
C CYS A 552 7.75 20.53 6.65
N ALA A 553 7.49 21.53 5.81
CA ALA A 553 6.73 21.34 4.58
C ALA A 553 7.57 20.60 3.51
N MET A 554 8.90 20.74 3.55
CA MET A 554 9.81 20.01 2.65
C MET A 554 9.77 18.49 2.90
N GLU A 555 9.54 18.09 4.15
CA GLU A 555 9.33 16.69 4.56
C GLU A 555 7.85 16.28 4.50
N GLY A 556 6.93 17.20 4.20
CA GLY A 556 5.49 16.99 4.21
C GLY A 556 4.91 16.70 5.60
N LEU A 557 5.56 17.19 6.65
CA LEU A 557 5.09 17.09 8.03
C LEU A 557 4.08 18.18 8.37
N CYS A 558 3.98 19.22 7.55
CA CYS A 558 3.05 20.33 7.68
C CYS A 558 2.66 20.87 6.30
N VAL A 559 1.56 21.63 6.25
CA VAL A 559 1.31 22.60 5.18
C VAL A 559 2.02 23.89 5.55
N CYS A 560 2.70 24.55 4.60
CA CYS A 560 3.45 25.76 4.93
C CYS A 560 2.51 26.92 5.33
N SER A 561 2.91 27.66 6.35
CA SER A 561 2.24 28.90 6.77
C SER A 561 3.22 30.07 6.92
N ASP A 562 4.51 29.74 7.01
CA ASP A 562 5.63 30.66 7.13
C ASP A 562 6.76 30.21 6.19
N ASP A 563 7.58 31.16 5.74
CA ASP A 563 8.68 30.88 4.82
C ASP A 563 9.71 29.91 5.42
N SER A 564 9.91 29.92 6.75
CA SER A 564 10.83 29.00 7.42
C SER A 564 10.44 27.52 7.26
N HIS A 565 9.17 27.22 6.92
CA HIS A 565 8.72 25.86 6.63
C HIS A 565 9.23 25.35 5.27
N CYS A 566 9.66 26.25 4.37
CA CYS A 566 9.95 25.97 2.97
C CYS A 566 11.43 26.01 2.57
N ALA A 567 12.39 26.07 3.51
CA ALA A 567 13.82 26.20 3.19
C ALA A 567 14.15 27.47 2.36
N PRO A 568 13.93 28.68 2.91
CA PRO A 568 14.12 29.95 2.21
C PRO A 568 15.58 30.19 1.82
N GLU A 569 16.53 29.60 2.53
CA GLU A 569 17.95 29.60 2.17
C GLU A 569 18.25 28.90 0.82
N LYS A 570 17.34 28.03 0.35
CA LYS A 570 17.41 27.36 -0.96
C LYS A 570 16.52 28.04 -2.01
N GLY A 571 15.98 29.22 -1.68
CA GLY A 571 15.11 30.02 -2.55
C GLY A 571 13.64 29.63 -2.52
N TYR A 572 13.23 28.68 -1.67
CA TYR A 572 11.83 28.22 -1.60
C TYR A 572 11.08 28.95 -0.49
N ARG A 573 9.89 29.46 -0.80
CA ARG A 573 9.04 30.24 0.11
C ARG A 573 7.64 29.68 0.14
N CYS A 574 6.88 30.03 1.17
CA CYS A 574 5.50 29.61 1.25
C CYS A 574 4.64 30.47 0.32
N ARG A 575 4.07 29.84 -0.72
CA ARG A 575 3.29 30.50 -1.76
C ARG A 575 1.89 29.89 -1.90
N PRO A 576 0.92 30.62 -2.46
CA PRO A 576 -0.33 30.03 -2.93
C PRO A 576 -0.08 28.96 -4.00
N GLY A 577 -0.97 27.97 -4.10
CA GLY A 577 -1.05 27.06 -5.25
C GLY A 577 -1.38 27.81 -6.56
N LYS A 578 -1.10 27.19 -7.69
CA LYS A 578 -1.25 27.78 -9.03
C LYS A 578 -2.69 27.70 -9.57
N VAL A 579 -3.38 26.58 -9.36
CA VAL A 579 -4.77 26.34 -9.77
C VAL A 579 -5.72 26.41 -8.58
N TYR A 580 -5.36 25.81 -7.46
CA TYR A 580 -6.07 25.94 -6.18
C TYR A 580 -5.31 26.90 -5.27
N THR A 581 -5.64 28.19 -5.38
CA THR A 581 -4.93 29.29 -4.72
C THR A 581 -5.06 29.33 -3.20
N GLU A 582 -6.02 28.59 -2.61
CA GLU A 582 -6.10 28.41 -1.16
C GLU A 582 -5.06 27.40 -0.64
N ALA A 583 -4.52 26.53 -1.50
CA ALA A 583 -3.41 25.66 -1.12
C ALA A 583 -2.16 26.49 -0.79
N ARG A 584 -1.37 25.99 0.15
CA ARG A 584 -0.08 26.57 0.50
C ARG A 584 1.03 25.59 0.19
N VAL A 585 1.98 26.02 -0.62
CA VAL A 585 3.03 25.17 -1.20
C VAL A 585 4.40 25.84 -1.09
N CYS A 586 5.46 25.02 -1.02
CA CYS A 586 6.82 25.52 -1.06
C CYS A 586 7.30 25.64 -2.51
N ALA A 587 7.36 26.87 -3.01
CA ALA A 587 7.74 27.18 -4.39
C ALA A 587 8.86 28.23 -4.41
N ARG A 588 9.65 28.23 -5.49
CA ARG A 588 10.72 29.22 -5.72
C ARG A 588 10.16 30.57 -6.14
#